data_AF-A0A5D4RHG6-F1
#
_entry.id   AF-A0A5D4RHG6-F1
#
_cell.length_a   1.000
_cell.length_b   1.000
_cell.length_c   1.000
_cell.angle_alpha   90.00
_cell.angle_beta   90.00
_cell.angle_gamma   90.00
#
_symmetry.space_group_name_H-M   'P 1'
#
loop_
_entity.id
_entity.type
_entity.pdbx_description
1 polymer ?
#
loop_
_entity_poly.entity_id
_entity_poly.type
_entity_poly.pdbx_seq_one_letter_code
_entity_poly.pdbx_strand_id
1 'polypeptide(L)'
;MPQKAYLINTNRSGCPNGRDERDMLANAKCAAYFSPWKEKIKKLQEGDLVFLYSNKRGIIARGVATGIVQAADHEDENGIHWDEEYYMRLHDFDILSSPMPAARICSAAGQRIMFGQTLTPLKGEAAKAIWDKITEHYNTR
;
A
#
# COMPACT_ATOMS: atom_id res chain seq x y z
N MET A 1 -13.71 -4.42 15.69
CA MET A 1 -13.58 -5.30 14.51
C MET A 1 -12.22 -6.00 14.59
N PRO A 2 -12.04 -7.22 14.09
CA PRO A 2 -10.70 -7.80 13.99
C PRO A 2 -9.86 -6.94 13.04
N GLN A 3 -8.60 -6.69 13.42
CA GLN A 3 -7.63 -5.97 12.60
C GLN A 3 -7.52 -6.64 11.23
N LYS A 4 -7.78 -5.89 10.16
CA LYS A 4 -7.62 -6.37 8.78
C LYS A 4 -6.26 -5.95 8.25
N ALA A 5 -5.92 -6.48 7.09
CA ALA A 5 -4.69 -6.14 6.42
C ALA A 5 -4.89 -6.04 4.91
N TYR A 6 -4.18 -5.11 4.31
CA TYR A 6 -4.33 -4.78 2.89
C TYR A 6 -2.97 -4.60 2.24
N LEU A 7 -2.81 -5.18 1.06
CA LEU A 7 -1.74 -4.86 0.14
C LEU A 7 -2.27 -3.84 -0.88
N ILE A 8 -1.65 -2.66 -0.94
CA ILE A 8 -2.07 -1.54 -1.77
C ILE A 8 -1.03 -1.28 -2.86
N ASN A 9 -1.48 -1.18 -4.10
CA ASN A 9 -0.63 -0.91 -5.25
C ASN A 9 -0.20 0.57 -5.29
N THR A 10 1.08 0.84 -5.52
CA THR A 10 1.64 2.20 -5.60
C THR A 10 1.45 2.88 -6.96
N ASN A 11 0.48 2.41 -7.75
CA ASN A 11 0.08 2.93 -9.05
C ASN A 11 1.20 2.98 -10.11
N ARG A 12 2.21 2.10 -10.05
CA ARG A 12 3.31 2.09 -11.05
C ARG A 12 2.86 1.84 -12.50
N SER A 13 1.68 1.24 -12.71
CA SER A 13 1.11 1.08 -14.05
C SER A 13 0.43 2.36 -14.56
N GLY A 14 -0.30 3.08 -13.71
CA GLY A 14 -0.94 4.36 -14.06
C GLY A 14 0.01 5.54 -14.05
N CYS A 15 1.09 5.46 -13.27
CA CYS A 15 2.13 6.48 -13.15
C CYS A 15 3.54 5.85 -13.33
N PRO A 16 3.95 5.53 -14.58
CA PRO A 16 5.23 4.84 -14.84
C PRO A 16 6.48 5.61 -14.40
N ASN A 17 6.39 6.94 -14.31
CA ASN A 17 7.47 7.78 -13.79
C ASN A 17 7.61 7.70 -12.24
N GLY A 18 6.62 7.13 -11.54
CA GLY A 18 6.65 6.87 -10.09
C GLY A 18 6.38 8.06 -9.20
N ARG A 19 5.77 9.13 -9.71
CA ARG A 19 5.37 10.29 -8.93
C ARG A 19 4.52 9.88 -7.73
N ASP A 20 3.49 9.07 -7.97
CA ASP A 20 2.55 8.59 -6.96
C ASP A 20 3.21 7.73 -5.89
N GLU A 21 4.07 6.80 -6.30
CA GLU A 21 4.84 5.96 -5.37
C GLU A 21 5.74 6.81 -4.47
N ARG A 22 6.45 7.80 -5.04
CA ARG A 22 7.30 8.70 -4.26
C ARG A 22 6.49 9.56 -3.30
N ASP A 23 5.34 10.05 -3.73
CA ASP A 23 4.43 10.83 -2.91
C ASP A 23 3.88 9.99 -1.73
N MET A 24 3.43 8.75 -1.97
CA MET A 24 3.01 7.83 -0.92
C MET A 24 4.11 7.60 0.14
N LEU A 25 5.36 7.42 -0.30
CA LEU A 25 6.50 7.23 0.60
C LEU A 25 6.86 8.50 1.37
N ALA A 26 6.96 9.64 0.69
CA ALA A 26 7.32 10.93 1.29
C ALA A 26 6.27 11.40 2.31
N ASN A 27 5.01 11.04 2.09
CA ASN A 27 3.90 11.43 2.93
C ASN A 27 3.41 10.33 3.88
N ALA A 28 4.11 9.19 3.98
CA ALA A 28 3.69 8.08 4.84
C ALA A 28 2.20 7.76 4.69
N LYS A 29 1.73 7.60 3.45
CA LYS A 29 0.31 7.40 3.11
C LYS A 29 0.13 6.25 2.14
N CYS A 30 -1.05 5.64 2.16
CA CYS A 30 -1.54 4.87 1.02
C CYS A 30 -2.54 5.71 0.23
N ALA A 31 -2.54 5.57 -1.09
CA ALA A 31 -3.49 6.27 -1.94
C ALA A 31 -3.94 5.40 -3.12
N ALA A 32 -5.05 5.80 -3.73
CA ALA A 32 -5.50 5.29 -5.01
C ALA A 32 -6.18 6.42 -5.79
N TYR A 33 -6.14 6.30 -7.12
CA TYR A 33 -6.50 7.37 -8.04
C TYR A 33 -7.63 6.93 -8.95
N PHE A 34 -8.48 7.88 -9.31
CA PHE A 34 -9.64 7.74 -10.19
C PHE A 34 -10.72 6.76 -9.69
N SER A 35 -11.98 7.11 -9.93
CA SER A 35 -13.09 6.17 -9.69
C SER A 35 -13.09 5.03 -10.72
N PRO A 36 -13.39 3.78 -10.30
CA PRO A 36 -13.84 3.36 -8.97
C PRO A 36 -12.71 2.93 -8.02
N TRP A 37 -11.44 3.10 -8.40
CA TRP A 37 -10.31 2.56 -7.64
C TRP A 37 -10.01 3.37 -6.37
N LYS A 38 -10.09 4.71 -6.41
CA LYS A 38 -9.88 5.58 -5.24
C LYS A 38 -10.81 5.22 -4.08
N GLU A 39 -12.07 4.85 -4.39
CA GLU A 39 -13.10 4.43 -3.43
C GLU A 39 -12.68 3.23 -2.57
N LYS A 40 -11.70 2.42 -3.01
CA LYS A 40 -11.19 1.29 -2.23
C LYS A 40 -10.47 1.74 -0.95
N ILE A 41 -9.92 2.95 -0.91
CA ILE A 41 -9.24 3.48 0.30
C ILE A 41 -10.24 3.67 1.45
N LYS A 42 -11.52 3.94 1.14
CA LYS A 42 -12.60 4.03 2.16
C LYS A 42 -12.86 2.73 2.92
N LYS A 43 -12.32 1.60 2.47
CA LYS A 43 -12.47 0.30 3.14
C LYS A 43 -11.55 0.13 4.35
N LEU A 44 -10.47 0.90 4.42
CA LEU A 44 -9.52 0.85 5.52
C LEU A 44 -10.17 1.44 6.76
N GLN A 45 -9.93 0.82 7.90
CA GLN A 45 -10.34 1.28 9.22
C GLN A 45 -9.11 1.54 10.07
N GLU A 46 -9.29 2.28 11.16
CA GLU A 46 -8.23 2.52 12.12
C GLU A 46 -7.64 1.19 12.63
N GLY A 47 -6.31 1.11 12.65
CA GLY A 47 -5.57 -0.05 13.10
C GLY A 47 -5.34 -1.13 12.02
N ASP A 48 -5.90 -1.01 10.82
CA ASP A 48 -5.64 -1.99 9.75
C ASP A 48 -4.18 -1.94 9.27
N LEU A 49 -3.57 -3.09 9.00
CA LEU A 49 -2.21 -3.17 8.49
C LEU A 49 -2.19 -2.86 6.98
N VAL A 50 -1.25 -2.02 6.56
CA VAL A 50 -1.11 -1.64 5.15
C VAL A 50 0.29 -1.97 4.67
N PHE A 51 0.37 -2.64 3.51
CA PHE A 51 1.60 -2.91 2.79
C PHE A 51 1.57 -2.20 1.43
N LEU A 52 2.52 -1.31 1.16
CA LEU A 52 2.66 -0.66 -0.14
C LEU A 52 3.43 -1.56 -1.10
N TYR A 53 2.79 -1.96 -2.19
CA TYR A 53 3.32 -2.86 -3.20
C TYR A 53 3.62 -2.13 -4.51
N SER A 54 4.87 -2.23 -4.92
CA SER A 54 5.38 -1.69 -6.18
C SER A 54 5.46 -2.78 -7.25
N ASN A 55 4.84 -2.53 -8.40
CA ASN A 55 4.72 -3.51 -9.49
C ASN A 55 6.08 -4.07 -9.89
N LYS A 56 6.18 -5.40 -9.93
CA LYS A 56 7.39 -6.18 -10.25
C LYS A 56 8.56 -6.02 -9.26
N ARG A 57 8.44 -5.17 -8.23
CA ARG A 57 9.47 -5.01 -7.17
C ARG A 57 9.10 -5.78 -5.92
N GLY A 58 7.89 -5.59 -5.40
CA GLY A 58 7.49 -6.17 -4.12
C GLY A 58 6.89 -5.15 -3.15
N ILE A 59 6.77 -5.54 -1.88
CA ILE A 59 6.43 -4.59 -0.81
C ILE A 59 7.63 -3.68 -0.57
N ILE A 60 7.40 -2.36 -0.58
CA ILE A 60 8.45 -1.35 -0.41
C ILE A 60 8.31 -0.55 0.89
N ALA A 61 7.12 -0.55 1.48
CA ALA A 61 6.83 0.09 2.75
C ALA A 61 5.63 -0.57 3.43
N ARG A 62 5.48 -0.34 4.72
CA ARG A 62 4.31 -0.75 5.50
C ARG A 62 3.93 0.33 6.51
N GLY A 63 2.72 0.26 7.02
CA GLY A 63 2.28 1.08 8.15
C GLY A 63 0.90 0.64 8.63
N VAL A 64 0.34 1.43 9.52
CA VAL A 64 -0.97 1.16 10.14
C VAL A 64 -1.94 2.29 9.79
N ALA A 65 -3.12 1.90 9.32
CA ALA A 65 -4.15 2.81 8.85
C ALA A 65 -4.74 3.66 9.99
N THR A 66 -4.92 4.95 9.74
CA THR A 66 -5.60 5.88 10.67
C THR A 66 -7.12 5.80 10.60
N GLY A 67 -7.69 5.18 9.56
CA GLY A 67 -9.13 5.14 9.32
C GLY A 67 -9.72 6.44 8.77
N ILE A 68 -8.91 7.50 8.61
CA ILE A 68 -9.36 8.81 8.13
C ILE A 68 -9.02 8.96 6.65
N VAL A 69 -10.04 8.97 5.79
CA VAL A 69 -9.88 9.17 4.35
C VAL A 69 -9.82 10.65 4.03
N GLN A 70 -8.90 11.03 3.17
CA GLN A 70 -8.73 12.37 2.64
C GLN A 70 -8.86 12.34 1.12
N ALA A 71 -9.35 13.45 0.55
CA ALA A 71 -9.37 13.67 -0.90
C ALA A 71 -8.34 14.74 -1.28
N ALA A 72 -7.78 14.63 -2.47
CA ALA A 72 -6.91 15.62 -3.08
C ALA A 72 -7.01 15.56 -4.61
N ASP A 73 -6.52 16.60 -5.26
CA ASP A 73 -6.35 16.63 -6.71
C ASP A 73 -5.20 15.72 -7.12
N HIS A 74 -5.33 15.10 -8.30
CA HIS A 74 -4.28 14.29 -8.89
C HIS A 74 -3.76 14.96 -10.16
N GLU A 75 -2.43 15.08 -10.29
CA GLU A 75 -1.80 15.67 -11.47
C GLU A 75 -1.04 14.62 -12.28
N ASP A 76 -1.41 14.47 -13.55
CA ASP A 76 -0.74 13.63 -14.53
C ASP A 76 -0.35 14.41 -15.80
N GLU A 77 0.05 13.69 -16.85
CA GLU A 77 0.42 14.30 -18.15
C GLU A 77 -0.72 15.00 -18.88
N ASN A 78 -1.97 14.74 -18.50
CA ASN A 78 -3.17 15.34 -19.08
C ASN A 78 -3.67 16.54 -18.25
N GLY A 79 -3.02 16.87 -17.14
CA GLY A 79 -3.31 18.03 -16.30
C GLY A 79 -3.75 17.67 -14.88
N ILE A 80 -4.46 18.61 -14.25
CA ILE A 80 -4.98 18.48 -12.88
C ILE A 80 -6.38 17.87 -12.95
N HIS A 81 -6.58 16.79 -12.20
CA HIS A 81 -7.85 16.09 -12.03
C HIS A 81 -8.36 16.31 -10.60
N TRP A 82 -9.47 17.04 -10.49
CA TRP A 82 -10.02 17.47 -9.21
C TRP A 82 -10.58 16.31 -8.39
N ASP A 83 -10.22 16.24 -7.11
CA ASP A 83 -10.68 15.22 -6.15
C ASP A 83 -10.43 13.76 -6.61
N GLU A 84 -9.51 13.52 -7.55
CA GLU A 84 -9.26 12.17 -8.10
C GLU A 84 -8.24 11.34 -7.33
N GLU A 85 -7.66 11.85 -6.24
CA GLU A 85 -6.92 11.06 -5.26
C GLU A 85 -7.75 10.86 -3.99
N TYR A 86 -7.92 9.60 -3.56
CA TYR A 86 -8.19 9.33 -2.14
C TYR A 86 -6.97 8.71 -1.48
N TYR A 87 -6.68 9.19 -0.27
CA TYR A 87 -5.56 8.70 0.51
C TYR A 87 -5.89 8.61 1.99
N MET A 88 -5.03 7.89 2.70
CA MET A 88 -5.08 7.74 4.14
C MET A 88 -3.64 7.76 4.68
N ARG A 89 -3.40 8.61 5.67
CA ARG A 89 -2.12 8.64 6.40
C ARG A 89 -1.95 7.34 7.18
N LEU A 90 -0.71 6.88 7.25
CA LEU A 90 -0.31 5.70 7.98
C LEU A 90 0.59 6.12 9.15
N HIS A 91 0.34 5.58 10.33
CA HIS A 91 1.30 5.65 11.44
C HIS A 91 2.18 4.40 11.47
N ASP A 92 3.21 4.40 12.31
CA ASP A 92 4.22 3.33 12.38
C ASP A 92 4.75 2.94 10.99
N PHE A 93 5.04 3.96 10.18
CA PHE A 93 5.36 3.81 8.78
C PHE A 93 6.85 3.51 8.58
N ASP A 94 7.14 2.32 8.04
CA ASP A 94 8.47 1.84 7.72
C ASP A 94 8.64 1.77 6.20
N ILE A 95 9.69 2.40 5.69
CA ILE A 95 10.19 2.15 4.33
C ILE A 95 11.24 1.06 4.43
N LEU A 96 11.09 -0.01 3.65
CA LEU A 96 12.01 -1.15 3.67
C LEU A 96 13.34 -0.75 3.01
N SER A 97 14.45 -1.25 3.53
CA SER A 97 15.80 -1.05 2.97
C SER A 97 15.94 -1.69 1.58
N SER A 98 15.19 -2.75 1.33
CA SER A 98 15.05 -3.41 0.03
C SER A 98 13.62 -3.93 -0.14
N PRO A 99 13.06 -3.96 -1.37
CA PRO A 99 11.73 -4.49 -1.57
C PRO A 99 11.62 -5.98 -1.19
N MET A 100 10.54 -6.37 -0.52
CA MET A 100 10.22 -7.78 -0.30
C MET A 100 9.53 -8.36 -1.56
N PRO A 101 10.19 -9.21 -2.36
CA PRO A 101 9.68 -9.62 -3.66
C PRO A 101 8.47 -10.55 -3.54
N ALA A 102 7.64 -10.61 -4.59
CA ALA A 102 6.39 -11.39 -4.62
C ALA A 102 6.55 -12.85 -4.16
N ALA A 103 7.64 -13.52 -4.54
CA ALA A 103 7.92 -14.89 -4.10
C ALA A 103 8.10 -14.99 -2.57
N ARG A 104 8.78 -14.02 -1.95
CA ARG A 104 8.95 -13.95 -0.49
C ARG A 104 7.63 -13.62 0.20
N ILE A 105 6.81 -12.74 -0.38
CA ILE A 105 5.48 -12.42 0.14
C ILE A 105 4.61 -13.68 0.17
N CYS A 106 4.52 -14.42 -0.95
CA CYS A 106 3.75 -15.66 -1.02
C CYS A 106 4.28 -16.73 -0.06
N SER A 107 5.61 -16.85 0.05
CA SER A 107 6.25 -17.78 0.99
C SER A 107 5.92 -17.45 2.45
N ALA A 108 5.97 -16.17 2.84
CA ALA A 108 5.62 -15.73 4.19
C ALA A 108 4.11 -15.90 4.45
N ALA A 109 3.27 -15.62 3.46
CA ALA A 109 1.83 -15.76 3.56
C ALA A 109 1.34 -17.22 3.60
N GLY A 110 2.19 -18.20 3.26
CA GLY A 110 1.83 -19.61 3.12
C GLY A 110 0.84 -19.89 1.97
N GLN A 111 0.58 -18.91 1.11
CA GLN A 111 -0.40 -19.00 0.03
C GLN A 111 -0.04 -18.06 -1.12
N ARG A 112 -0.58 -18.34 -2.31
CA ARG A 112 -0.43 -17.47 -3.46
C ARG A 112 -1.29 -16.20 -3.29
N ILE A 113 -0.65 -15.03 -3.44
CA ILE A 113 -1.32 -13.73 -3.47
C ILE A 113 -1.34 -13.19 -4.90
N MET A 114 -2.43 -12.52 -5.28
CA MET A 114 -2.59 -11.88 -6.58
C MET A 114 -2.22 -10.40 -6.50
N PHE A 115 -1.23 -9.96 -7.29
CA PHE A 115 -0.59 -8.64 -7.13
C PHE A 115 -1.02 -7.58 -8.16
N GLY A 116 -2.16 -7.78 -8.85
CA GLY A 116 -2.62 -6.89 -9.94
C GLY A 116 -3.74 -5.91 -9.56
N GLN A 117 -4.22 -5.95 -8.33
CA GLN A 117 -5.33 -5.11 -7.88
C GLN A 117 -4.80 -3.89 -7.13
N THR A 118 -5.54 -2.78 -7.19
CA THR A 118 -5.27 -1.57 -6.38
C THR A 118 -5.20 -1.87 -4.89
N LEU A 119 -6.08 -2.75 -4.41
CA LEU A 119 -6.17 -3.17 -3.01
C LEU A 119 -6.50 -4.66 -2.99
N THR A 120 -5.67 -5.43 -2.29
CA THR A 120 -5.81 -6.86 -2.08
C THR A 120 -5.92 -7.14 -0.58
N PRO A 121 -7.07 -7.65 -0.08
CA PRO A 121 -7.21 -8.04 1.31
C PRO A 121 -6.29 -9.23 1.64
N LEU A 122 -5.73 -9.23 2.84
CA LEU A 122 -4.91 -10.31 3.38
C LEU A 122 -5.60 -10.94 4.59
N LYS A 123 -5.45 -12.25 4.75
CA LYS A 123 -5.88 -12.97 5.97
C LYS A 123 -4.96 -12.58 7.14
N GLY A 124 -5.51 -12.51 8.35
CA GLY A 124 -4.77 -12.05 9.54
C GLY A 124 -3.45 -12.79 9.79
N GLU A 125 -3.46 -14.13 9.73
CA GLU A 125 -2.23 -14.94 9.89
C GLU A 125 -1.17 -14.65 8.82
N ALA A 126 -1.60 -14.56 7.56
CA ALA A 126 -0.71 -14.23 6.45
C ALA A 126 -0.13 -12.82 6.57
N ALA A 127 -0.95 -11.85 6.97
CA ALA A 127 -0.51 -10.48 7.19
C ALA A 127 0.49 -10.38 8.34
N LYS A 128 0.21 -11.07 9.46
CA LYS A 128 1.13 -11.16 10.59
C LYS A 128 2.47 -11.77 10.18
N ALA A 129 2.45 -12.88 9.44
CA ALA A 129 3.68 -13.53 8.98
C ALA A 129 4.50 -12.63 8.03
N ILE A 130 3.84 -11.89 7.12
CA ILE A 130 4.52 -10.90 6.27
C ILE A 130 5.10 -9.77 7.14
N TRP A 131 4.34 -9.26 8.10
CA TRP A 131 4.78 -8.20 9.01
C TRP A 131 6.02 -8.63 9.80
N ASP A 132 5.98 -9.78 10.46
CA ASP A 132 7.11 -10.31 11.22
C ASP A 132 8.34 -10.48 10.32
N LYS A 133 8.15 -11.02 9.11
CA LYS A 133 9.24 -11.20 8.14
C LYS A 133 9.89 -9.89 7.70
N ILE A 134 9.11 -8.83 7.55
CA ILE A 134 9.62 -7.49 7.24
C ILE A 134 10.45 -6.96 8.41
N THR A 135 9.93 -7.09 9.64
CA THR A 135 10.63 -6.65 10.86
C THR A 135 11.99 -7.34 11.01
N GLU A 136 12.06 -8.65 10.76
CA GLU A 136 13.27 -9.46 10.94
C GLU A 136 14.37 -9.19 9.89
N HIS A 137 14.00 -8.82 8.67
CA HIS A 137 14.92 -8.91 7.52
C HIS A 137 14.99 -7.70 6.59
N TYR A 138 14.05 -6.76 6.68
CA TYR A 138 13.93 -5.67 5.71
C TYR A 138 13.97 -4.28 6.33
N ASN A 139 13.86 -4.19 7.66
CA ASN A 139 14.01 -2.93 8.36
C ASN A 139 15.46 -2.74 8.79
N THR A 140 16.07 -1.64 8.33
CA THR A 140 17.31 -1.11 8.90
C THR A 140 17.00 0.27 9.47
N ARG A 141 16.48 0.28 10.69
CA ARG A 141 16.63 1.42 11.61
C ARG A 141 17.24 0.88 12.88
#